data_AF-F8QKU2-F1
#
_entry.id   AF-F8QKU2-F1
#
_cell.length_a   1.000
_cell.length_b   1.000
_cell.length_c   1.000
_cell.angle_alpha   90.00
_cell.angle_beta   90.00
_cell.angle_gamma   90.00
#
_symmetry.space_group_name_H-M   'P 1'
#
loop_
_entity.id
_entity.type
_entity.pdbx_description
1 polymer ?
#
loop_
_entity_poly.entity_id
_entity_poly.type
_entity_poly.pdbx_seq_one_letter_code
_entity_poly.pdbx_strand_id
1 'polypeptide(L)'
;MEELLEGLKSCYEKLDQPLPQMVIVDNCCHIRSAVNKAIPDAQVGLDVFHFIMRYLAAILNGTRNPQRSAVAHDISKAILNSRASGHGE
;
A
#
# COMPACT_ATOMS: atom_id res chain seq x y z
N MET A 1 4.28 -14.37 3.83
CA MET A 1 4.18 -12.96 4.27
C MET A 1 4.90 -12.76 5.60
N GLU A 2 4.60 -13.55 6.63
CA GLU A 2 5.32 -13.48 7.92
C GLU A 2 6.83 -13.72 7.75
N GLU A 3 7.23 -14.80 7.09
CA GLU A 3 8.65 -15.09 6.77
C GLU A 3 9.34 -13.93 6.03
N LEU A 4 8.65 -13.29 5.07
CA LEU A 4 9.18 -12.14 4.33
C LEU A 4 9.44 -10.95 5.26
N LEU A 5 8.50 -10.66 6.16
CA LEU A 5 8.60 -9.53 7.09
C LEU A 5 9.61 -9.78 8.21
N GLU A 6 9.76 -11.03 8.64
CA GLU A 6 10.82 -11.45 9.56
C GLU A 6 12.20 -11.33 8.91
N GLY A 7 12.34 -11.73 7.64
CA GLY A 7 13.54 -11.51 6.86
C GLY A 7 13.89 -10.02 6.74
N LEU A 8 12.89 -9.18 6.45
CA LEU A 8 13.07 -7.72 6.39
C LEU A 8 13.51 -7.16 7.74
N LYS A 9 12.87 -7.55 8.84
CA LYS A 9 13.27 -7.16 10.20
C LYS A 9 14.73 -7.50 10.47
N SER A 10 15.15 -8.73 10.13
CA SER A 10 16.55 -9.16 10.30
C SER A 10 17.52 -8.29 9.48
N CYS A 11 17.12 -7.82 8.29
CA CYS A 11 17.94 -6.88 7.52
C CYS A 11 18.12 -5.54 8.26
N TYR A 12 17.05 -4.97 8.83
CA TYR A 12 17.14 -3.71 9.61
C TYR A 12 18.06 -3.87 10.82
N GLU A 13 17.92 -4.97 11.56
CA GLU A 13 18.78 -5.29 12.72
C GLU A 13 20.25 -5.41 12.32
N LYS A 14 20.56 -6.11 11.21
CA LYS A 14 21.92 -6.26 10.70
C LYS A 14 22.54 -4.96 10.20
N LEU A 15 21.72 -4.03 9.72
CA LEU A 15 22.15 -2.72 9.25
C LEU A 15 22.20 -1.67 10.38
N ASP A 16 21.91 -2.07 11.62
CA ASP A 16 21.78 -1.17 12.77
C ASP A 16 20.85 0.02 12.47
N GLN A 17 19.73 -0.27 11.78
CA GLN A 17 18.72 0.71 11.42
C GLN A 17 17.45 0.51 12.24
N PRO A 18 16.76 1.60 12.63
CA PRO A 18 15.48 1.48 13.29
C PRO A 18 14.45 0.85 12.34
N LEU A 19 13.59 0.00 12.88
CA LEU A 19 12.45 -0.53 12.13
C LEU A 19 11.58 0.60 11.58
N PRO A 20 10.90 0.40 10.44
CA PRO A 20 10.11 1.44 9.82
C PRO A 20 8.93 1.83 10.72
N GLN A 21 8.70 3.14 10.86
CA GLN A 21 7.56 3.67 11.60
C GLN A 21 6.21 3.46 10.88
N MET A 22 6.26 3.20 9.57
CA MET A 22 5.07 3.04 8.74
C MET A 22 5.31 2.00 7.64
N VAL A 23 4.29 1.20 7.36
CA VAL A 23 4.28 0.20 6.29
C VAL A 23 3.05 0.44 5.42
N ILE A 24 3.27 0.74 4.15
CA ILE A 24 2.22 1.06 3.17
C ILE A 24 2.00 -0.14 2.26
N VAL A 25 0.84 -0.79 2.38
CA VAL A 25 0.52 -2.08 1.76
C VAL A 25 -0.97 -2.19 1.46
N ASP A 26 -1.42 -3.30 0.87
CA ASP A 26 -2.83 -3.68 0.87
C ASP A 26 -3.25 -3.96 2.31
N ASN A 27 -3.69 -2.92 3.03
CA ASN A 27 -4.12 -2.96 4.44
C ASN A 27 -5.43 -3.76 4.57
N CYS A 28 -5.37 -5.05 4.27
CA CYS A 28 -6.34 -6.07 4.60
C CYS A 28 -5.95 -6.70 5.94
N CYS A 29 -6.89 -7.42 6.55
CA CYS A 29 -6.70 -8.01 7.87
C CYS A 29 -5.47 -8.94 7.94
N HIS A 30 -5.23 -9.74 6.90
CA HIS A 30 -4.10 -10.69 6.87
C HIS A 30 -2.75 -9.99 6.82
N ILE A 31 -2.58 -9.00 5.95
CA ILE A 31 -1.32 -8.27 5.83
C ILE A 31 -1.06 -7.43 7.09
N ARG A 32 -2.08 -6.72 7.59
CA ARG A 32 -1.94 -5.95 8.84
C ARG A 32 -1.54 -6.83 10.01
N SER A 33 -2.14 -8.01 10.15
CA SER A 33 -1.77 -8.95 11.21
C SER A 33 -0.31 -9.42 11.07
N ALA A 34 0.16 -9.69 9.86
CA ALA A 34 1.53 -10.11 9.63
C ALA A 34 2.53 -8.98 9.94
N VAL A 35 2.22 -7.74 9.53
CA VAL A 35 3.05 -6.57 9.85
C VAL A 35 3.12 -6.33 11.35
N ASN A 36 1.98 -6.33 12.06
CA ASN A 36 1.96 -6.10 13.51
C ASN A 36 2.73 -7.16 14.30
N LYS A 37 2.86 -8.39 13.78
CA LYS A 37 3.69 -9.43 14.41
C LYS A 37 5.19 -9.15 14.25
N ALA A 38 5.61 -8.77 13.04
CA ALA A 38 7.03 -8.56 12.74
C ALA A 38 7.53 -7.18 13.21
N ILE A 39 6.72 -6.14 13.03
CA ILE A 39 7.04 -4.73 13.26
C ILE A 39 5.89 -4.09 14.05
N PRO A 40 5.77 -4.37 15.36
CA PRO A 40 4.59 -4.06 16.16
C PRO A 40 4.28 -2.57 16.28
N ASP A 41 5.31 -1.72 16.21
CA ASP A 41 5.17 -0.26 16.36
C ASP A 41 4.90 0.46 15.03
N ALA A 42 4.89 -0.26 13.90
CA ALA A 42 4.63 0.34 12.60
C ALA A 42 3.15 0.68 12.42
N GLN A 43 2.87 1.87 11.91
CA GLN A 43 1.57 2.22 11.39
C GLN A 43 1.34 1.54 10.04
N VAL A 44 0.29 0.72 9.93
CA VAL A 44 -0.06 0.05 8.67
C VAL A 44 -1.05 0.90 7.88
N GLY A 45 -0.59 1.47 6.76
CA GLY A 45 -1.38 2.29 5.86
C GLY A 45 -1.82 1.53 4.60
N LEU A 46 -2.94 1.95 4.00
CA LEU A 46 -3.41 1.43 2.72
C LEU A 46 -2.70 2.17 1.57
N ASP A 47 -2.08 1.44 0.65
CA ASP A 47 -1.49 2.08 -0.53
C ASP A 47 -2.54 2.58 -1.53
N VAL A 48 -2.14 3.58 -2.32
CA VAL A 48 -3.02 4.27 -3.27
C VAL A 48 -3.54 3.34 -4.36
N PHE A 49 -2.74 2.36 -4.80
CA PHE A 49 -3.16 1.41 -5.83
C PHE A 49 -4.33 0.54 -5.33
N HIS A 50 -4.19 -0.06 -4.15
CA HIS A 50 -5.25 -0.87 -3.55
C HIS A 50 -6.45 -0.01 -3.13
N PHE A 51 -6.25 1.22 -2.68
CA PHE A 51 -7.33 2.17 -2.43
C PHE A 51 -8.17 2.40 -3.70
N ILE A 52 -7.53 2.72 -4.83
CA ILE A 52 -8.22 2.95 -6.11
C ILE A 52 -8.96 1.67 -6.55
N MET A 53 -8.30 0.51 -6.49
CA MET A 53 -8.92 -0.75 -6.89
C MET A 53 -10.18 -1.06 -6.07
N ARG A 54 -10.11 -0.89 -4.74
CA ARG A 54 -11.27 -1.06 -3.84
C ARG A 54 -12.36 -0.03 -4.13
N TYR A 55 -11.99 1.22 -4.37
CA TYR A 55 -12.95 2.28 -4.67
C TYR A 55 -13.71 2.02 -5.99
N LEU A 56 -13.01 1.67 -7.06
CA LEU A 56 -13.60 1.41 -8.37
C LEU A 56 -14.52 0.18 -8.39
N ALA A 57 -14.35 -0.76 -7.45
CA ALA A 57 -15.27 -1.88 -7.30
C ALA A 57 -16.61 -1.45 -6.66
N ALA A 58 -16.63 -0.36 -5.89
CA ALA A 58 -17.77 0.07 -5.10
C ALA A 58 -18.63 1.18 -5.75
N ILE A 59 -18.14 1.84 -6.80
CA ILE A 59 -18.90 2.88 -7.53
C ILE A 59 -20.05 2.29 -8.34
N LEU A 60 -20.97 3.14 -8.83
CA LEU A 60 -22.06 2.74 -9.72
C LEU A 60 -21.49 1.97 -10.93
N ASN A 61 -22.09 0.82 -11.24
CA ASN A 61 -21.63 -0.14 -12.25
C ASN A 61 -20.24 -0.77 -11.98
N GLY A 62 -19.62 -0.50 -10.84
CA GLY A 62 -18.35 -1.09 -10.38
C GLY A 62 -17.26 -1.08 -11.46
N THR A 63 -16.68 -2.26 -11.72
CA THR A 63 -15.65 -2.43 -12.75
C THR A 63 -16.15 -2.21 -14.17
N ARG A 64 -17.47 -2.15 -14.40
CA ARG A 64 -18.11 -1.85 -15.69
C ARG A 64 -18.49 -0.38 -15.84
N ASN A 65 -18.11 0.49 -14.90
CA ASN A 65 -18.35 1.92 -15.01
C ASN A 65 -17.63 2.48 -16.26
N PRO A 66 -18.33 3.15 -17.20
CA PRO A 66 -17.71 3.70 -18.40
C PRO A 66 -16.70 4.82 -18.10
N GLN A 67 -16.82 5.48 -16.95
CA GLN A 67 -15.91 6.51 -16.44
C GLN A 67 -14.86 5.96 -15.47
N ARG A 68 -14.70 4.64 -15.36
CA ARG A 68 -13.77 3.99 -14.41
C ARG A 68 -12.37 4.60 -14.46
N SER A 69 -11.81 4.81 -15.65
CA SER A 69 -10.46 5.37 -15.82
C SER A 69 -10.37 6.84 -15.42
N ALA A 70 -11.39 7.64 -15.71
CA ALA A 70 -11.45 9.05 -15.31
C ALA A 70 -11.51 9.17 -13.79
N VAL A 71 -12.38 8.40 -13.14
CA VAL A 71 -12.49 8.34 -11.67
C VAL A 71 -11.16 7.92 -11.03
N ALA A 72 -10.50 6.88 -11.57
CA ALA A 72 -9.21 6.42 -11.07
C ALA A 72 -8.12 7.51 -11.15
N HIS A 73 -8.11 8.24 -12.27
CA HIS A 73 -7.19 9.34 -12.50
C HIS A 73 -7.43 10.51 -11.54
N ASP A 74 -8.69 10.92 -11.37
CA ASP A 74 -9.05 12.06 -10.52
C ASP A 74 -8.75 11.78 -9.04
N ILE A 75 -9.06 10.57 -8.55
CA ILE A 75 -8.69 10.13 -7.21
C ILE A 75 -7.17 10.14 -7.03
N SER A 76 -6.43 9.63 -8.01
CA SER A 76 -4.97 9.62 -7.94
C SER A 76 -4.39 11.01 -7.82
N LYS A 77 -4.91 11.98 -8.60
CA LYS A 77 -4.48 13.38 -8.56
C LYS A 77 -4.89 14.08 -7.27
N ALA A 78 -5.99 13.68 -6.65
CA ALA A 78 -6.42 14.23 -5.37
C ALA A 78 -5.55 13.75 -4.19
N ILE A 79 -4.95 12.56 -4.30
CA ILE A 79 -4.11 11.98 -3.24
C ILE A 79 -2.62 12.25 -3.46
N LEU A 80 -2.15 12.19 -4.70
CA LEU A 80 -0.74 12.32 -5.06
C LEU A 80 -0.50 13.64 -5.81
N ASN A 81 0.43 14.45 -5.31
CA ASN A 81 0.90 15.65 -6.02
C ASN A 81 1.53 15.31 -7.38
N SER A 82 2.30 14.23 -7.43
CA SER A 82 2.91 13.70 -8.64
C SER A 82 3.04 12.19 -8.54
N ARG A 83 2.88 11.50 -9.68
CA ARG A 83 3.24 10.08 -9.78
C ARG A 83 4.75 9.96 -10.00
N ALA A 84 5.32 8.83 -9.60
CA ALA A 84 6.69 8.51 -9.97
C ALA A 84 6.83 8.59 -11.50
N SER A 85 7.75 9.42 -11.99
CA SER A 85 8.20 9.35 -13.37
C SER A 85 8.84 7.98 -13.54
N GLY A 86 8.36 7.16 -14.46
CA GLY A 86 8.90 5.81 -14.73
C GLY A 86 10.33 5.80 -15.32
N HIS A 87 11.22 6.67 -14.86
CA HIS A 87 12.65 6.70 -15.19
C HIS A 87 13.42 5.84 -14.19
N GLY A 88 13.06 4.56 -14.18
CA GLY A 88 13.72 3.52 -13.40
C GLY A 88 13.85 2.27 -14.26
N GLU A 89 14.48 2.44 -15.43
CA GLU A 89 15.17 1.46 -16.28
C GLU A 89 15.88 2.21 -17.42
#